data_AF-A0A8S2TB92-F1
#
_entry.id   AF-A0A8S2TB92-F1
#
_cell.length_a   1.000
_cell.length_b   1.000
_cell.length_c   1.000
_cell.angle_alpha   90.00
_cell.angle_beta   90.00
_cell.angle_gamma   90.00
#
_symmetry.space_group_name_H-M   'P 1'
#
loop_
_entity.id
_entity.type
_entity.pdbx_description
1 polymer ?
#
loop_
_entity_poly.entity_id
_entity_poly.type
_entity_poly.pdbx_seq_one_letter_code
_entity_poly.pdbx_strand_id
1 'polypeptide(L)' 'VFAALINATRYEDSDVRWLACEALGKLGEKAATYEVIAALMNATRDADSYGRREACQALRR' A
#
# COMPACT_ATOMS: atom_id res chain seq x y z
N VAL A 1 11.00 4.79 -8.16
CA VAL A 1 10.29 5.06 -6.88
C VAL A 1 9.04 4.21 -6.68
N PHE A 2 8.15 4.07 -7.67
CA PHE A 2 6.97 3.18 -7.56
C PHE A 2 7.28 1.72 -7.20
N ALA A 3 8.25 1.10 -7.88
CA ALA A 3 8.67 -0.27 -7.58
C ALA A 3 9.21 -0.44 -6.14
N ALA A 4 9.85 0.59 -5.59
CA ALA A 4 10.36 0.56 -4.22
C ALA A 4 9.22 0.61 -3.20
N LEU A 5 8.18 1.43 -3.46
CA LEU A 5 6.97 1.48 -2.63
C LEU A 5 6.19 0.16 -2.69
N ILE A 6 6.04 -0.43 -3.87
CA ILE A 6 5.38 -1.74 -4.03
C ILE A 6 6.14 -2.87 -3.33
N ASN A 7 7.48 -2.83 -3.30
CA ASN A 7 8.25 -3.79 -2.50
C ASN A 7 8.14 -3.52 -1.01
N ALA A 8 8.06 -2.26 -0.60
CA ALA A 8 7.93 -1.88 0.80
C ALA A 8 6.56 -2.28 1.39
N THR A 9 5.50 -2.41 0.59
CA THR A 9 4.23 -3.00 1.08
C THR A 9 4.32 -4.50 1.39
N ARG A 10 5.42 -5.16 1.02
CA ARG A 10 5.67 -6.60 1.27
C ARG A 10 6.80 -6.84 2.28
N TYR A 11 7.32 -5.79 2.90
CA TYR A 11 8.36 -5.90 3.92
C TYR A 11 7.80 -6.51 5.21
N GLU A 12 8.62 -7.21 6.00
CA GLU A 12 8.17 -7.81 7.28
C GLU A 12 7.84 -6.76 8.34
N ASP A 13 8.51 -5.61 8.29
CA ASP A 13 8.27 -4.50 9.20
C ASP A 13 6.93 -3.80 8.90
N SER A 14 6.06 -3.81 9.89
CA SER A 14 4.73 -3.19 9.83
C SER A 14 4.77 -1.68 9.63
N ASP A 15 5.78 -0.98 10.16
CA ASP A 15 5.94 0.47 9.99
C ASP A 15 6.40 0.80 8.56
N VAL A 16 7.26 -0.05 7.97
CA VAL A 16 7.69 0.08 6.57
C VAL A 16 6.51 -0.17 5.62
N ARG A 17 5.69 -1.19 5.87
CA ARG A 17 4.46 -1.42 5.10
C ARG A 17 3.49 -0.26 5.21
N TRP A 18 3.34 0.31 6.41
CA TRP A 18 2.48 1.45 6.68
C TRP A 18 2.88 2.68 5.86
N LEU A 19 4.16 3.09 5.95
CA LEU A 19 4.68 4.23 5.20
C LEU A 19 4.55 4.04 3.69
N ALA A 20 4.71 2.80 3.21
CA ALA A 20 4.53 2.48 1.80
C ALA A 20 3.08 2.68 1.34
N CYS A 21 2.11 2.12 2.05
CA CYS A 21 0.68 2.30 1.74
C CYS A 21 0.25 3.77 1.84
N GLU A 22 0.73 4.51 2.84
CA GLU A 22 0.42 5.93 3.01
C GLU A 22 1.01 6.77 1.87
N ALA A 23 2.27 6.52 1.48
CA ALA A 23 2.91 7.20 0.37
C ALA A 23 2.20 6.90 -0.97
N LEU A 24 1.76 5.64 -1.17
CA LEU A 24 0.96 5.24 -2.33
C LEU A 24 -0.39 5.96 -2.37
N GLY A 25 -1.09 6.06 -1.24
CA GLY A 25 -2.35 6.81 -1.15
C GLY A 25 -2.16 8.32 -1.33
N LYS A 26 -1.07 8.91 -0.83
CA LYS A 26 -0.73 10.34 -0.99
C LYS A 26 -0.36 10.72 -2.42
N LEU A 27 0.15 9.77 -3.21
CA LEU A 27 0.45 10.00 -4.62
C LEU A 27 -0.84 10.21 -5.46
N GLY A 28 -2.02 9.85 -4.93
CA GLY A 28 -3.35 10.17 -5.49
C GLY A 28 -3.66 9.48 -6.83
N GLU A 29 -4.76 9.89 -7.47
CA GLU A 29 -5.26 9.31 -8.73
C GLU A 29 -4.22 9.25 -9.86
N LYS A 30 -3.28 10.20 -9.90
CA LYS A 30 -2.20 10.24 -10.91
C LYS A 30 -1.21 9.08 -10.81
N ALA A 31 -1.20 8.40 -9.68
CA ALA A 31 -0.28 7.32 -9.34
C ALA A 31 -1.00 6.00 -9.06
N ALA A 32 -2.34 5.99 -9.14
CA ALA A 32 -3.18 4.80 -9.07
C ALA A 32 -3.05 3.98 -10.36
N THR A 33 -1.83 3.63 -10.73
CA THR A 33 -1.55 2.62 -11.76
C THR A 33 -2.02 1.25 -11.27
N TYR A 34 -2.35 0.38 -12.22
CA TYR A 34 -2.81 -0.99 -11.97
C TYR A 34 -1.94 -1.73 -10.93
N GLU A 35 -0.63 -1.51 -10.97
CA GLU A 35 0.34 -2.12 -10.07
C GLU A 35 0.19 -1.66 -8.60
N VAL A 36 -0.16 -0.38 -8.39
CA VAL A 36 -0.40 0.18 -7.05
C VAL A 36 -1.72 -0.35 -6.49
N ILE A 37 -2.76 -0.40 -7.32
CA ILE A 37 -4.04 -0.99 -6.95
C ILE A 37 -3.85 -2.47 -6.60
N ALA A 38 -3.10 -3.23 -7.41
CA ALA A 38 -2.80 -4.64 -7.15
C ALA A 38 -1.97 -4.84 -5.86
N ALA A 39 -1.01 -3.96 -5.59
CA ALA A 39 -0.21 -3.99 -4.37
C ALA A 39 -1.08 -3.71 -3.12
N LEU A 40 -1.92 -2.68 -3.16
CA LEU A 40 -2.87 -2.37 -2.09
C LEU A 40 -3.89 -3.51 -1.90
N MET A 41 -4.38 -4.11 -2.97
CA MET A 41 -5.32 -5.24 -2.92
C MET A 41 -4.69 -6.54 -2.38
N ASN A 42 -3.38 -6.70 -2.48
CA ASN A 42 -2.66 -7.76 -1.78
C ASN A 42 -2.42 -7.40 -0.31
N ALA A 43 -2.12 -6.14 0.00
CA ALA A 43 -1.98 -5.67 1.37
C ALA A 43 -3.29 -5.74 2.18
N THR A 44 -4.47 -5.70 1.53
CA THR A 44 -5.75 -5.98 2.22
C THR A 44 -5.93 -7.45 2.60
N ARG A 45 -5.15 -8.36 2.02
CA ARG A 45 -5.10 -9.78 2.39
C ARG A 45 -3.99 -10.10 3.38
N ASP A 46 -3.22 -9.10 3.80
CA ASP A 46 -2.17 -9.27 4.79
C ASP A 46 -2.76 -9.69 6.14
N ALA A 47 -2.05 -10.59 6.82
CA ALA A 47 -2.40 -11.06 8.15
C ALA A 47 -2.31 -9.93 9.17
N ASP A 48 -1.43 -8.94 8.93
CA ASP A 48 -1.34 -7.76 9.77
C ASP A 48 -2.55 -6.84 9.60
N SER A 49 -3.25 -6.66 10.72
CA SER A 49 -4.42 -5.79 10.82
C SER A 49 -4.13 -4.32 10.54
N TYR A 50 -2.90 -3.85 10.76
CA TYR A 50 -2.51 -2.47 10.46
C TYR A 50 -2.34 -2.25 8.96
N GLY A 51 -1.56 -3.10 8.29
CA GLY A 51 -1.39 -3.04 6.83
C GLY A 51 -2.71 -3.14 6.06
N ARG A 52 -3.63 -3.99 6.53
CA ARG A 52 -4.95 -4.17 5.92
C ARG A 52 -5.84 -2.94 6.02
N ARG A 53 -5.86 -2.24 7.15
CA ARG A 53 -6.77 -1.10 7.40
C ARG A 53 -6.42 0.08 6.51
N GLU A 54 -5.13 0.34 6.35
CA GLU A 54 -4.62 1.42 5.52
C GLU A 54 -4.68 1.10 4.04
N ALA A 55 -4.47 -0.16 3.64
CA ALA A 55 -4.71 -0.58 2.26
C ALA A 55 -6.18 -0.34 1.84
N CYS A 56 -7.13 -0.63 2.72
CA CYS A 56 -8.54 -0.28 2.51
C CYS A 56 -8.78 1.23 2.48
N GLN A 57 -8.05 2.02 3.29
CA GLN A 57 -8.21 3.47 3.36
C GLN A 57 -7.64 4.16 2.10
N ALA A 58 -6.49 3.70 1.62
CA ALA A 58 -5.86 4.15 0.38
C ALA A 58 -6.69 3.80 -0.87
N LEU A 59 -7.40 2.67 -0.87
CA LEU A 59 -8.33 2.32 -1.95
C LEU A 59 -9.64 3.13 -1.93
N ARG A 60 -9.98 3.76 -0.80
CA ARG A 60 -11.24 4.50 -0.62
C ARG A 60 -11.11 5.99 -0.91
N ARG A 61 -9.89 6.45 -1.19
CA ARG A 61 -9.49 7.85 -1.29
C ARG A 61 -9.17 8.19 -2.74
#